data_AF-A0A1I7ISU5-F1
#
_entry.id   AF-A0A1I7ISU5-F1
#
_cell.length_a   1.000
_cell.length_b   1.000
_cell.length_c   1.000
_cell.angle_alpha   90.00
_cell.angle_beta   90.00
_cell.angle_gamma   90.00
#
_symmetry.space_group_name_H-M   'P 1'
#
loop_
_entity.id
_entity.type
_entity.pdbx_description
1 polymer ?
#
loop_
_entity_poly.entity_id
_entity_poly.type
_entity_poly.pdbx_seq_one_letter_code
_entity_poly.pdbx_strand_id
1 'polypeptide(L)' 'MEWSDSLWLACALVLVLEGFMPFVAPSLWRRTFLQIAQMRDGQIRFFALCSILAGLLMLVWA' A
#
# COMPACT_ATOMS: atom_id res chain seq x y z
N MET A 1 0.55 16.43 20.87
CA MET A 1 1.08 15.39 19.97
C MET A 1 2.12 16.06 19.12
N GLU A 2 3.41 15.78 19.33
CA GLU A 2 4.42 16.31 18.43
C GLU A 2 4.26 15.61 17.07
N TRP A 3 4.39 16.35 15.97
CA TRP A 3 4.21 15.80 14.62
C TRP A 3 5.18 14.63 14.33
N SER A 4 6.33 14.61 15.02
CA SER A 4 7.29 13.52 15.04
C SER A 4 6.67 12.19 15.47
N ASP A 5 5.92 12.16 16.57
CA ASP A 5 5.35 10.92 17.12
C ASP A 5 4.35 10.29 16.15
N SER A 6 3.50 11.11 15.53
CA SER A 6 2.53 10.66 14.54
C SER A 6 3.21 10.13 13.27
N LEU A 7 4.30 10.75 12.82
CA LEU A 7 5.08 10.27 11.67
C LEU A 7 5.76 8.94 11.97
N TRP A 8 6.39 8.80 13.15
CA TRP A 8 7.01 7.55 13.58
C TRP A 8 5.98 6.42 13.69
N LEU A 9 4.79 6.71 14.23
CA LEU A 9 3.69 5.75 14.31
C LEU A 9 3.19 5.34 12.92
N ALA A 10 2.98 6.29 12.01
CA ALA A 10 2.56 6.00 10.64
C ALA A 10 3.59 5.13 9.91
N CYS A 11 4.88 5.44 10.03
CA CYS A 11 5.96 4.62 9.47
C CYS A 11 5.97 3.20 10.06
N ALA A 12 5.83 3.07 11.38
CA ALA A 12 5.77 1.76 12.03
C ALA A 12 4.60 0.92 11.52
N LEU A 13 3.42 1.53 11.35
CA LEU A 13 2.24 0.84 10.81
C LEU A 13 2.42 0.40 9.36
N VAL A 14 3.02 1.24 8.51
CA VAL A 14 3.33 0.88 7.11
C VAL A 14 4.27 -0.33 7.06
N LEU A 15 5.34 -0.34 7.87
CA LEU A 15 6.29 -1.46 7.93
C LEU A 15 5.64 -2.75 8.42
N VAL A 16 4.80 -2.66 9.47
CA VAL A 16 4.05 -3.82 9.97
C VAL A 16 3.12 -4.37 8.89
N LEU A 17 2.35 -3.52 8.22
CA LEU A 17 1.42 -3.95 7.16
C LEU A 17 2.14 -4.53 5.95
N GLU A 18 3.26 -3.93 5.52
CA GLU A 18 4.07 -4.42 4.40
C GLU A 18 4.70 -5.79 4.71
N GLY A 19 5.17 -6.00 5.95
CA GLY A 19 5.74 -7.28 6.39
C GLY A 19 4.69 -8.36 6.74
N PHE A 20 3.45 -7.98 7.04
CA PHE A 20 2.43 -8.90 7.51
C PHE A 20 2.03 -9.93 6.45
N MET A 21 1.71 -9.48 5.22
CA MET A 21 1.31 -10.36 4.12
C MET A 21 2.39 -11.39 3.72
N PRO A 22 3.66 -11.02 3.50
CA PRO A 22 4.71 -12.00 3.20
C PRO A 22 4.99 -12.94 4.37
N PHE A 23 4.78 -12.52 5.62
CA PHE A 23 4.96 -13.37 6.79
C PHE A 23 3.86 -14.43 6.93
N VAL A 24 2.59 -14.03 6.79
CA VAL A 24 1.44 -14.94 6.97
C VAL A 24 1.26 -15.88 5.78
N ALA A 25 1.42 -15.39 4.55
CA ALA A 25 1.13 -16.15 3.32
C ALA A 25 2.18 -15.91 2.22
N PRO A 26 3.43 -16.37 2.40
CA PRO A 26 4.54 -16.07 1.48
C PRO A 26 4.33 -16.58 0.04
N SER A 27 3.64 -17.72 -0.12
CA SER A 27 3.38 -18.31 -1.44
C SER A 27 2.31 -17.53 -2.21
N LEU A 28 1.23 -17.10 -1.54
CA LEU A 28 0.19 -16.26 -2.12
C LEU A 28 0.76 -14.90 -2.49
N TRP A 29 1.47 -14.27 -1.55
CA TRP A 29 2.13 -12.98 -1.77
C TRP A 29 3.02 -13.00 -3.02
N ARG A 30 3.91 -13.99 -3.15
CA ARG A 30 4.78 -14.14 -4.32
C ARG A 30 3.99 -14.27 -5.63
N ARG A 31 2.89 -15.04 -5.62
CA ARG A 31 2.03 -15.19 -6.82
C ARG A 31 1.37 -13.87 -7.21
N THR A 32 0.81 -13.13 -6.25
CA THR A 32 0.22 -11.82 -6.49
C THR A 32 1.25 -10.83 -7.04
N PHE A 33 2.46 -10.80 -6.47
CA PHE A 33 3.53 -9.94 -6.95
C PHE A 33 3.94 -10.26 -8.39
N LEU A 34 4.06 -11.54 -8.73
CA LEU A 34 4.36 -11.97 -10.10
C LEU A 34 3.23 -11.61 -11.07
N GLN A 35 1.97 -11.70 -10.65
CA GLN A 35 0.83 -11.27 -11.47
C GLN A 35 0.87 -9.77 -11.74
N ILE A 36 1.18 -8.95 -10.72
CA ILE A 36 1.34 -7.50 -10.85
C ILE A 36 2.51 -7.18 -11.79
N ALA A 37 3.64 -7.87 -11.68
CA ALA A 37 4.79 -7.67 -12.55
C ALA A 37 4.54 -8.03 -14.03
N GLN A 38 3.52 -8.84 -14.32
CA GLN A 38 3.09 -9.17 -15.69
C GLN A 38 2.02 -8.21 -16.23
N MET A 39 1.51 -7.28 -15.41
CA MET A 39 0.55 -6.29 -15.87
C MET A 39 1.22 -5.28 -16.80
N ARG A 40 0.44 -4.75 -17.74
CA ARG A 40 0.91 -3.66 -18.61
C ARG A 40 1.03 -2.37 -17.78
N ASP A 41 1.98 -1.51 -18.14
CA ASP A 41 2.20 -0.21 -17.46
C ASP A 41 0.92 0.62 -17.33
N GLY A 42 0.05 0.59 -18.34
CA GLY A 42 -1.25 1.27 -18.29
C GLY A 42 -2.19 0.77 -17.20
N GLN A 43 -2.19 -0.54 -16.91
CA GLN A 43 -3.03 -1.14 -15.86
C GLN A 43 -2.50 -0.78 -14.47
N ILE A 44 -1.17 -0.84 -14.28
CA ILE A 44 -0.52 -0.44 -13.02
C ILE A 44 -0.80 1.03 -12.74
N ARG A 45 -0.66 1.91 -13.75
CA ARG A 45 -0.95 3.35 -13.63
C ARG A 45 -2.42 3.61 -13.30
N PHE A 46 -3.35 2.88 -13.90
CA PHE A 46 -4.77 3.03 -13.59
C PHE A 46 -5.08 2.62 -12.15
N PHE A 47 -4.55 1.48 -11.70
CA PHE A 47 -4.70 1.02 -10.32
C PHE A 47 -4.10 2.03 -9.32
N ALA A 48 -2.91 2.55 -9.62
CA ALA A 48 -2.28 3.60 -8.83
C ALA A 48 -3.13 4.88 -8.80
N LEU A 49 -3.70 5.31 -9.93
CA LEU A 49 -4.60 6.47 -9.99
C LEU A 49 -5.84 6.28 -9.12
N CYS A 50 -6.48 5.11 -9.18
CA CYS A 50 -7.63 4.80 -8.33
C CYS A 50 -7.25 4.86 -6.83
N SER A 51 -6.09 4.33 -6.44
CA SER A 51 -5.58 4.41 -5.07
C SER A 51 -5.34 5.85 -4.62
N ILE A 52 -4.69 6.67 -5.47
CA ILE A 52 -4.46 8.09 -5.20
C ILE A 52 -5.78 8.84 -5.03
N LEU A 53 -6.75 8.62 -5.92
CA LEU A 53 -8.07 9.27 -5.85
C LEU A 53 -8.84 8.86 -4.59
N ALA A 54 -8.80 7.57 -4.21
CA ALA A 54 -9.41 7.10 -2.97
C ALA A 54 -8.76 7.75 -1.74
N GLY A 55 -7.43 7.86 -1.71
CA GLY A 55 -6.70 8.56 -0.66
C GLY A 55 -7.01 10.06 -0.61
N LEU A 56 -7.11 10.71 -1.77
CA LEU A 56 -7.50 12.12 -1.88
C LEU A 56 -8.91 12.35 -1.36
N LEU A 57 -9.85 11.47 -1.72
CA LEU A 57 -11.20 11.49 -1.16
C LEU A 57 -11.14 11.34 0.36
N MET A 58 -10.50 10.29 0.88
CA MET A 58 -10.35 10.13 2.34
C MET A 58 -9.78 11.38 3.01
N LEU A 59 -8.77 12.04 2.43
CA LEU A 59 -8.18 13.26 2.98
C LEU A 59 -9.13 14.47 2.94
N VAL A 60 -10.03 14.56 1.96
CA VAL A 60 -11.07 15.60 1.90
C VAL A 60 -12.18 15.36 2.92
N TRP A 61 -12.47 14.09 3.26
CA TRP A 61 -13.54 13.70 4.18
C TRP A 61 -13.07 13.42 5.63
N ALA A 62 -11.76 13.33 5.86
CA ALA A 62 -11.12 13.13 7.18
C ALA A 62 -10.84 14.45 7.88
#